data_AF-A0A7V6HCL9-F1
#
_entry.id   AF-A0A7V6HCL9-F1
#
_cell.length_a   1.000
_cell.length_b   1.000
_cell.length_c   1.000
_cell.angle_alpha   90.00
_cell.angle_beta   90.00
_cell.angle_gamma   90.00
#
_symmetry.space_group_name_H-M   'P 1'
#
loop_
_entity.id
_entity.type
_entity.pdbx_description
1 polymer ?
#
loop_
_entity_poly.entity_id
_entity_poly.type
_entity_poly.pdbx_seq_one_letter_code
_entity_poly.pdbx_strand_id
1 'polypeptide(L)'
;MSYFDLHCDTLLHYFNDPDFNLYQSAAASVDIKRLHESGVMAQCFAICLPEAKTLKARGWTDDQFIRFTAERFYEAVAAHDDV
;
A
#
# COMPACT_ATOMS: atom_id res chain seq x y z
N MET A 1 20.81 10.05 6.22
CA MET A 1 21.45 9.16 5.23
C MET A 1 20.33 8.67 4.34
N SER A 2 20.43 8.88 3.03
CA SER A 2 19.42 8.41 2.09
C SER A 2 19.48 6.88 1.96
N TYR A 3 18.34 6.23 1.84
CA TYR A 3 18.24 4.77 1.82
C TYR A 3 17.20 4.28 0.82
N PHE A 4 17.34 3.03 0.41
CA PHE A 4 16.33 2.28 -0.32
C PHE A 4 15.69 1.28 0.64
N ASP A 5 14.36 1.26 0.67
CA ASP A 5 13.60 0.22 1.34
C ASP A 5 12.94 -0.66 0.28
N LEU A 6 13.25 -1.95 0.31
CA LEU A 6 12.86 -2.89 -0.73
C LEU A 6 11.59 -3.67 -0.38
N HIS A 7 10.98 -3.45 0.79
CA HIS A 7 9.76 -4.17 1.16
C HIS A 7 8.98 -3.49 2.29
N CYS A 8 7.70 -3.21 2.05
CA CYS A 8 6.72 -2.99 3.11
C CYS A 8 5.37 -3.60 2.74
N ASP A 9 4.60 -3.97 3.76
CA ASP A 9 3.26 -4.58 3.62
C ASP A 9 2.13 -3.57 3.82
N THR A 10 2.39 -2.26 3.72
CA THR A 10 1.37 -1.21 3.93
C THR A 10 0.13 -1.43 3.07
N LEU A 11 0.28 -1.92 1.84
CA LEU A 11 -0.84 -2.13 0.93
C LEU A 11 -1.82 -3.23 1.40
N LEU A 12 -1.41 -4.09 2.35
CA LEU A 12 -2.30 -5.08 2.95
C LEU A 12 -3.43 -4.42 3.76
N HIS A 13 -3.26 -3.18 4.20
CA HIS A 13 -4.33 -2.45 4.89
C HIS A 13 -5.57 -2.23 4.02
N TYR A 14 -5.42 -2.15 2.69
CA TYR A 14 -6.53 -2.10 1.73
C TYR A 14 -7.44 -3.32 1.78
N PHE A 15 -6.91 -4.46 2.24
CA PHE A 15 -7.77 -5.58 2.55
C PHE A 15 -8.75 -5.15 3.64
N ASN A 16 -8.27 -4.75 4.81
CA ASN A 16 -9.13 -4.46 5.97
C ASN A 16 -10.02 -3.23 5.78
N ASP A 17 -9.52 -2.21 5.09
CA ASP A 17 -10.17 -0.94 4.86
C ASP A 17 -9.99 -0.50 3.39
N PRO A 18 -11.01 -0.67 2.53
CA PRO A 18 -10.95 -0.25 1.13
C PRO A 18 -10.69 1.24 0.94
N ASP A 19 -11.01 2.07 1.93
CA ASP A 19 -10.83 3.53 1.92
C ASP A 19 -9.54 3.95 2.64
N PHE A 20 -8.63 3.00 2.91
CA PHE A 20 -7.36 3.25 3.55
C PHE A 20 -6.58 4.39 2.85
N ASN A 21 -6.20 5.39 3.63
CA ASN A 21 -5.43 6.53 3.15
C ASN A 21 -3.93 6.24 3.18
N LEU A 22 -3.33 6.00 2.01
CA LEU A 22 -1.88 5.76 1.87
C LEU A 22 -1.02 7.03 2.02
N TYR A 23 -1.61 8.23 1.93
CA TYR A 23 -0.86 9.47 2.11
C TYR A 23 -0.51 9.72 3.57
N GLN A 24 -1.49 9.54 4.46
CA GLN A 24 -1.33 9.74 5.89
C GLN A 24 -2.22 8.76 6.65
N SER A 25 -1.59 7.82 7.37
CA SER A 25 -2.30 6.77 8.09
C SER A 25 -1.84 6.63 9.54
N ALA A 26 -2.80 6.46 10.44
CA ALA A 26 -2.53 6.00 11.80
C ALA A 26 -2.36 4.47 11.89
N ALA A 27 -2.86 3.72 10.90
CA ALA A 27 -2.85 2.26 10.91
C ALA A 27 -1.55 1.65 10.35
N ALA A 28 -0.91 2.33 9.39
CA ALA A 28 0.32 1.87 8.77
C ALA A 28 1.57 2.53 9.40
N SER A 29 2.67 1.77 9.43
CA SER A 29 3.99 2.27 9.84
C SER A 29 4.68 3.08 8.76
N VAL A 30 4.31 2.87 7.49
CA VAL A 30 4.84 3.56 6.32
C VAL A 30 3.67 4.15 5.53
N ASP A 31 3.74 5.46 5.25
CA ASP A 31 2.85 6.20 4.36
C ASP A 31 3.67 7.21 3.55
N ILE A 32 3.07 7.79 2.50
CA ILE A 32 3.79 8.69 1.55
C ILE A 32 4.40 9.88 2.30
N LYS A 33 3.64 10.49 3.22
CA LYS A 33 4.11 11.65 3.98
C LYS A 33 5.35 11.32 4.81
N ARG A 34 5.35 10.22 5.55
CA ARG A 34 6.50 9.80 6.37
C ARG A 34 7.72 9.43 5.51
N LEU A 35 7.51 8.85 4.33
CA LEU A 35 8.59 8.53 3.39
C LEU A 35 9.29 9.79 2.88
N HIS A 36 8.50 10.82 2.52
CA HIS A 36 9.05 12.12 2.16
C HIS A 36 9.85 12.74 3.32
N GLU A 37 9.26 12.76 4.52
CA GLU A 37 9.90 13.32 5.72
C GLU A 37 11.17 12.54 6.14
N SER A 38 11.27 11.24 5.84
CA SER A 38 12.42 10.41 6.21
C SER A 38 13.61 10.52 5.24
N GLY A 39 13.42 11.10 4.06
CA GLY A 39 14.45 11.20 3.03
C GLY A 39 14.80 9.86 2.38
N VAL A 40 13.82 8.95 2.27
CA VAL A 40 13.96 7.71 1.49
C VAL A 40 14.18 8.04 0.00
N MET A 41 14.95 7.23 -0.71
CA MET A 41 15.14 7.38 -2.16
C MET A 41 14.11 6.59 -2.97
N ALA A 42 13.77 5.38 -2.51
CA ALA A 42 12.66 4.61 -3.02
C ALA A 42 12.16 3.62 -1.97
N GLN A 43 10.86 3.32 -2.04
CA GLN A 43 10.18 2.28 -1.28
C GLN A 43 9.52 1.32 -2.26
N CYS A 44 9.75 0.02 -2.10
CA CYS A 44 8.93 -0.99 -2.76
C CYS A 44 7.75 -1.37 -1.86
N PHE A 45 6.54 -1.29 -2.41
CA PHE A 45 5.31 -1.68 -1.73
C PHE A 45 4.88 -3.06 -2.21
N ALA A 46 4.80 -4.03 -1.31
CA ALA A 46 4.42 -5.39 -1.66
C ALA A 46 2.91 -5.53 -1.77
N ILE A 47 2.44 -6.20 -2.83
CA ILE A 47 1.09 -6.75 -2.90
C ILE A 47 1.13 -8.13 -2.25
N CYS A 48 0.94 -8.16 -0.93
CA CYS A 48 0.88 -9.38 -0.14
C CYS A 48 -0.55 -9.95 -0.17
N LEU A 49 -0.72 -11.17 -0.66
CA LEU A 49 -2.03 -11.82 -0.70
C LEU A 49 -2.43 -12.32 0.70
N PRO A 50 -3.65 -12.00 1.18
CA PRO A 50 -4.22 -12.67 2.34
C PRO A 50 -4.34 -14.19 2.11
N GLU A 51 -4.50 -14.95 3.19
CA GLU A 51 -4.77 -16.39 3.06
C GLU A 51 -5.95 -16.65 2.11
N ALA A 52 -5.82 -17.60 1.19
CA ALA A 52 -6.81 -17.86 0.15
C ALA A 52 -8.24 -18.07 0.68
N LYS A 53 -8.40 -18.71 1.85
CA LYS A 53 -9.71 -18.87 2.51
C LYS A 53 -10.32 -17.53 2.93
N THR A 54 -9.50 -16.59 3.38
CA THR A 54 -9.90 -15.26 3.87
C THR A 54 -10.27 -14.37 2.71
N LEU A 55 -9.52 -14.44 1.62
CA LEU A 55 -9.82 -13.72 0.38
C LEU A 55 -11.13 -14.21 -0.25
N LYS A 56 -11.28 -15.53 -0.35
CA LYS A 56 -12.50 -16.18 -0.85
C LYS A 56 -13.72 -15.88 0.02
N ALA A 57 -13.56 -15.81 1.35
CA ALA A 57 -14.64 -15.45 2.27
C ALA A 57 -15.17 -14.02 2.03
N ARG A 58 -14.35 -13.14 1.45
CA ARG A 58 -14.77 -11.80 1.00
C ARG A 58 -15.27 -11.75 -0.45
N GLY A 59 -15.35 -12.91 -1.11
CA GLY A 59 -15.79 -13.00 -2.50
C GLY A 59 -14.78 -12.46 -3.51
N TRP A 60 -13.51 -12.35 -3.13
CA TRP A 60 -12.45 -11.87 -4.01
C TRP A 60 -11.61 -13.03 -4.53
N THR A 61 -11.15 -12.89 -5.76
CA THR A 61 -10.06 -13.69 -6.35
C THR A 61 -8.72 -12.98 -6.14
N ASP A 62 -7.62 -13.72 -6.23
CA ASP A 62 -6.26 -13.18 -6.15
C ASP A 62 -6.07 -12.04 -7.17
N ASP A 63 -6.48 -12.23 -8.42
CA ASP A 63 -6.38 -11.23 -9.48
C ASP A 63 -7.18 -9.94 -9.18
N GLN A 64 -8.38 -10.08 -8.59
CA GLN A 64 -9.19 -8.92 -8.21
C GLN A 64 -8.52 -8.13 -7.10
N PHE A 65 -7.95 -8.80 -6.09
CA PHE A 65 -7.22 -8.14 -5.01
C PHE A 65 -5.97 -7.45 -5.54
N ILE A 66 -5.17 -8.14 -6.36
CA ILE A 66 -3.94 -7.58 -6.95
C ILE A 66 -4.25 -6.32 -7.74
N ARG A 67 -5.28 -6.35 -8.61
CA ARG A 67 -5.67 -5.19 -9.41
C ARG A 67 -6.18 -4.05 -8.54
N PHE A 68 -7.10 -4.34 -7.62
CA PHE A 68 -7.66 -3.33 -6.72
C PHE A 68 -6.56 -2.61 -5.94
N THR A 69 -5.64 -3.36 -5.35
CA THR A 69 -4.54 -2.80 -4.57
C THR A 69 -3.56 -2.00 -5.44
N ALA A 70 -3.23 -2.48 -6.63
CA ALA A 70 -2.36 -1.77 -7.57
C ALA A 70 -2.98 -0.45 -8.04
N GLU A 71 -4.28 -0.46 -8.38
CA GLU A 71 -5.01 0.75 -8.80
C GLU A 71 -5.03 1.80 -7.69
N ARG A 72 -5.37 1.43 -6.45
CA ARG A 72 -5.35 2.35 -5.30
C ARG A 72 -3.96 2.92 -5.03
N PHE A 73 -2.91 2.11 -5.16
CA PHE A 73 -1.53 2.57 -5.03
C PHE A 73 -1.19 3.64 -6.08
N TYR A 74 -1.46 3.36 -7.36
CA TYR A 74 -1.17 4.32 -8.43
C TYR A 74 -2.00 5.60 -8.32
N GLU A 75 -3.26 5.50 -7.92
CA GLU A 75 -4.10 6.68 -7.67
C GLU A 75 -3.54 7.55 -6.54
N ALA A 76 -3.11 6.93 -5.43
CA ALA A 76 -2.52 7.64 -4.31
C ALA A 76 -1.21 8.32 -4.69
N VAL A 77 -0.33 7.63 -5.44
CA VAL A 77 0.93 8.23 -5.93
C VAL A 77 0.65 9.38 -6.90
N ALA A 78 -0.29 9.22 -7.83
CA ALA A 78 -0.63 10.27 -8.80
C ALA A 78 -1.29 11.49 -8.14
N ALA A 79 -2.01 11.32 -7.04
CA ALA A 79 -2.62 12.41 -6.28
C ALA A 79 -1.61 13.20 -5.43
N HIS A 80 -0.40 12.67 -5.25
CA HIS A 80 0.65 13.21 -4.39
C HIS A 80 2.01 13.23 -5.11
N ASP A 81 2.00 13.53 -6.41
CA ASP A 81 3.20 13.61 -7.23
C ASP A 81 4.08 14.83 -6.89
N ASP A 82 3.55 15.75 -6.08
CA ASP A 82 4.20 16.93 -5.54
C ASP A 82 5.04 16.67 -4.29
N VAL A 83 5.00 15.45 -3.76
CA VAL A 83 5.64 15.04 -2.49
C VAL A 83 6.75 14.02 -2.73
#